data_AF-A0A849DBN8-F1
#
_entry.id   AF-A0A849DBN8-F1
#
_cell.length_a   1.000
_cell.length_b   1.000
_cell.length_c   1.000
_cell.angle_alpha   90.00
_cell.angle_beta   90.00
_cell.angle_gamma   90.00
#
_symmetry.space_group_name_H-M   'P 1'
#
loop_
_entity.id
_entity.type
_entity.pdbx_description
1 polymer ?
#
loop_
_entity_poly.entity_id
_entity_poly.type
_entity_poly.pdbx_seq_one_letter_code
_entity_poly.pdbx_strand_id
1 'polypeptide(L)'
;MSPYFIAPDPSDLMRKHMDAYSRVVEKLAYEFDAIFVDTQAAFNRYLAHRPARSLSDDLIHPNKTGHMIIANTFLESIEPSG
;
A
#
# COMPACT_ATOMS: atom_id res chain seq x y z
N MET A 1 -0.41 9.07 -0.95
CA MET A 1 -0.15 7.64 -0.69
C MET A 1 -1.48 6.90 -0.81
N SER A 2 -1.53 5.76 -1.50
CA SER A 2 -2.73 4.94 -1.57
C SER A 2 -3.13 4.48 -0.16
N PRO A 3 -4.43 4.32 0.15
CA PRO A 3 -4.82 3.51 1.27
C PRO A 3 -4.47 2.03 0.97
N TYR A 4 -4.47 1.18 2.00
CA TYR A 4 -4.09 -0.23 1.87
C TYR A 4 -4.92 -1.13 2.77
N PHE A 5 -4.99 -2.40 2.38
CA PHE A 5 -5.49 -3.49 3.19
C PHE A 5 -4.52 -4.67 3.04
N ILE A 6 -3.99 -5.18 4.17
CA ILE A 6 -2.94 -6.20 4.19
C ILE A 6 -3.59 -7.59 4.02
N ALA A 7 -4.31 -7.79 2.92
CA ALA A 7 -4.92 -9.06 2.55
C ALA A 7 -4.43 -9.48 1.16
N PRO A 8 -4.04 -10.75 0.95
CA PRO A 8 -3.51 -11.22 -0.32
C PRO A 8 -4.61 -11.41 -1.37
N ASP A 9 -5.87 -11.59 -0.95
CA ASP A 9 -6.99 -11.84 -1.85
C ASP A 9 -7.58 -10.52 -2.38
N PRO A 10 -7.43 -10.19 -3.68
CA PRO A 10 -8.08 -9.02 -4.28
C PRO A 10 -9.60 -9.16 -4.38
N SER A 11 -10.15 -10.35 -4.13
CA SER A 11 -11.58 -10.61 -4.16
C SER A 11 -12.31 -10.18 -2.88
N ASP A 12 -11.56 -9.98 -1.77
CA ASP A 12 -12.07 -9.52 -0.49
C ASP A 12 -12.82 -8.19 -0.61
N LEU A 13 -13.93 -8.04 0.11
CA LEU A 13 -14.79 -6.86 0.01
C LEU A 13 -14.08 -5.59 0.47
N MET A 14 -13.39 -5.63 1.60
CA MET A 14 -12.62 -4.49 2.10
C MET A 14 -11.45 -4.18 1.16
N ARG A 15 -10.79 -5.21 0.63
CA ARG A 15 -9.73 -5.04 -0.38
C ARG A 15 -10.23 -4.33 -1.64
N LYS A 16 -11.38 -4.74 -2.19
CA LYS A 16 -12.01 -4.09 -3.36
C LYS A 16 -12.35 -2.63 -3.10
N HIS A 17 -12.87 -2.31 -1.92
CA HIS A 17 -13.13 -0.93 -1.54
C HIS A 17 -11.83 -0.13 -1.46
N MET A 18 -10.77 -0.71 -0.89
CA MET A 18 -9.47 -0.05 -0.79
C MET A 18 -8.82 0.18 -2.15
N ASP A 19 -8.93 -0.77 -3.07
CA ASP A 19 -8.47 -0.60 -4.45
C ASP A 19 -9.29 0.48 -5.19
N ALA A 20 -10.59 0.59 -4.92
CA ALA A 20 -11.44 1.65 -5.46
C ALA A 20 -11.05 3.03 -4.93
N TYR A 21 -10.80 3.17 -3.63
CA TYR A 21 -10.29 4.41 -3.06
C TYR A 21 -8.88 4.74 -3.57
N SER A 22 -8.03 3.73 -3.77
CA SER A 22 -6.68 3.92 -4.33
C SER A 22 -6.72 4.54 -5.72
N ARG A 23 -7.62 4.08 -6.60
CA ARG A 23 -7.82 4.69 -7.93
C ARG A 23 -8.25 6.16 -7.86
N VAL A 24 -9.07 6.52 -6.86
CA VAL A 24 -9.45 7.93 -6.64
C VAL A 24 -8.24 8.75 -6.17
N VAL A 25 -7.46 8.23 -5.22
CA VAL A 25 -6.25 8.92 -4.73
C VAL A 25 -5.20 9.08 -5.82
N GLU A 26 -5.02 8.09 -6.69
CA GLU A 26 -4.13 8.16 -7.85
C GLU A 26 -4.58 9.24 -8.84
N LYS A 27 -5.88 9.27 -9.17
CA LYS A 27 -6.46 10.32 -10.02
C LYS A 27 -6.24 11.72 -9.43
N LEU A 28 -6.48 11.89 -8.13
CA LEU A 28 -6.26 13.18 -7.45
C LEU A 28 -4.78 13.55 -7.44
N ALA A 29 -3.87 12.61 -7.23
CA ALA A 29 -2.44 12.89 -7.29
C ALA A 29 -2.05 13.44 -8.67
N TYR A 30 -2.54 12.82 -9.75
CA TYR A 30 -2.35 13.34 -11.11
C TYR A 30 -3.00 14.71 -11.33
N GLU A 31 -4.23 14.92 -10.86
CA GLU A 31 -4.98 16.19 -11.02
C GLU A 31 -4.28 17.37 -10.35
N PHE A 32 -3.62 17.14 -9.21
CA PHE A 32 -2.98 18.17 -8.41
C PHE A 32 -1.45 18.21 -8.54
N ASP A 33 -0.88 17.56 -9.56
CA ASP A 33 0.58 17.47 -9.79
C ASP A 33 1.34 17.01 -8.53
N ALA A 34 0.79 16.01 -7.84
CA ALA A 34 1.34 15.45 -6.63
C ALA A 34 1.92 14.05 -6.88
N ILE A 35 2.90 13.67 -6.05
CA ILE A 35 3.51 12.34 -6.10
C ILE A 35 2.51 11.31 -5.55
N PHE A 36 2.15 10.33 -6.40
CA PHE A 36 1.41 9.15 -5.96
C PHE A 36 2.38 8.09 -5.41
N VAL A 37 2.05 7.54 -4.24
CA VAL A 37 2.85 6.53 -3.55
C VAL A 37 1.97 5.30 -3.34
N ASP A 38 2.22 4.22 -4.07
CA ASP A 38 1.39 3.01 -4.07
C ASP A 38 1.82 2.03 -2.96
N THR A 39 1.27 2.24 -1.76
CA THR A 39 1.57 1.39 -0.60
C THR A 39 0.90 0.02 -0.71
N GLN A 40 -0.23 -0.09 -1.41
CA GLN A 40 -0.90 -1.37 -1.62
C GLN A 40 -0.04 -2.30 -2.50
N ALA A 41 0.57 -1.78 -3.57
CA ALA A 41 1.51 -2.54 -4.38
C ALA A 41 2.72 -3.00 -3.58
N ALA A 42 3.25 -2.16 -2.68
CA ALA A 42 4.36 -2.53 -1.81
C ALA A 42 3.99 -3.68 -0.85
N PHE A 43 2.80 -3.63 -0.23
CA PHE A 43 2.30 -4.75 0.56
C PHE A 43 2.08 -6.01 -0.29
N ASN A 44 1.53 -5.89 -1.51
CA ASN A 44 1.34 -7.04 -2.41
C ASN A 44 2.68 -7.75 -2.71
N ARG A 45 3.77 -7.00 -2.93
CA ARG A 45 5.11 -7.57 -3.12
C ARG A 45 5.59 -8.38 -1.92
N TYR A 46 5.35 -7.89 -0.71
CA TYR A 46 5.67 -8.63 0.52
C TYR A 46 4.78 -9.89 0.67
N LEU A 47 3.47 -9.76 0.40
CA LEU A 47 2.49 -10.83 0.55
C LEU A 47 2.68 -11.97 -0.46
N ALA A 48 3.39 -11.73 -1.57
CA ALA A 48 3.82 -12.79 -2.48
C ALA A 48 4.78 -13.81 -1.84
N HIS A 49 5.41 -13.46 -0.71
CA HIS A 49 6.42 -14.30 -0.06
C HIS A 49 6.12 -14.62 1.41
N ARG A 50 5.27 -13.84 2.08
CA ARG A 50 5.01 -13.92 3.52
C ARG A 50 3.53 -13.70 3.84
N PRO A 51 2.98 -14.35 4.87
CA PRO A 51 1.57 -14.20 5.22
C PRO A 51 1.27 -12.82 5.81
N ALA A 52 0.05 -12.32 5.61
CA ALA A 52 -0.43 -11.06 6.15
C ALA A 52 -0.26 -10.91 7.67
N ARG A 53 -0.55 -11.99 8.43
CA ARG A 53 -0.39 -12.02 9.90
C ARG A 53 1.06 -11.84 10.36
N SER A 54 2.05 -11.97 9.47
CA SER A 54 3.43 -11.60 9.83
C SER A 54 3.65 -10.09 9.94
N LEU A 55 2.71 -9.28 9.43
CA LEU A 55 2.72 -7.82 9.50
C LEU A 55 1.64 -7.26 10.41
N SER A 56 0.44 -7.82 10.41
CA SER A 56 -0.72 -7.24 11.12
C SER A 56 -1.74 -8.31 11.50
N ASP A 57 -2.25 -8.25 12.73
CA ASP A 57 -3.29 -9.15 13.22
C ASP A 57 -4.69 -8.77 12.73
N ASP A 58 -4.95 -7.47 12.51
CA ASP A 58 -6.22 -6.92 12.03
C ASP A 58 -6.20 -6.50 10.55
N LEU A 59 -5.09 -6.79 9.85
CA LEU A 59 -4.85 -6.48 8.44
C LEU A 59 -4.79 -4.98 8.10
N ILE A 60 -4.79 -4.10 9.11
CA ILE A 60 -4.73 -2.64 8.97
C ILE A 60 -3.53 -2.05 9.69
N HIS A 61 -3.31 -2.39 10.97
CA HIS A 61 -2.23 -1.83 11.77
C HIS A 61 -0.97 -2.70 11.65
N PRO A 62 0.06 -2.27 10.92
CA PRO A 62 1.25 -3.06 10.74
C PRO A 62 2.19 -2.97 11.95
N ASN A 63 3.02 -3.98 12.12
CA ASN A 63 4.19 -3.95 13.00
C ASN A 63 5.33 -3.11 12.38
N LYS A 64 6.50 -3.12 13.03
CA LYS A 64 7.70 -2.39 12.57
C LYS A 64 8.08 -2.71 11.11
N THR A 65 8.01 -3.98 10.69
CA THR A 65 8.31 -4.37 9.31
C THR A 65 7.34 -3.74 8.32
N GLY A 66 6.04 -3.74 8.63
CA GLY A 66 5.06 -3.12 7.73
C GLY A 66 5.15 -1.60 7.71
N HIS A 67 5.46 -0.95 8.85
CA HIS A 67 5.80 0.48 8.86
C HIS A 67 7.05 0.79 8.02
N MET A 68 8.06 -0.07 8.02
CA MET A 68 9.24 0.08 7.16
C MET A 68 8.91 -0.06 5.68
N ILE A 69 7.99 -0.96 5.30
CA ILE A 69 7.50 -1.05 3.92
C ILE A 69 6.88 0.28 3.48
N ILE A 70 6.04 0.88 4.31
CA ILE A 70 5.41 2.18 4.04
C ILE A 70 6.47 3.28 3.90
N ALA A 71 7.41 3.36 4.85
CA ALA A 71 8.46 4.37 4.86
C ALA A 71 9.36 4.28 3.63
N ASN A 72 9.82 3.08 3.28
CA ASN A 72 10.67 2.87 2.10
C ASN A 72 9.92 3.21 0.81
N THR A 73 8.65 2.81 0.69
CA THR A 73 7.83 3.12 -0.50
C THR A 73 7.68 4.63 -0.68
N PHE A 74 7.51 5.38 0.43
CA PHE A 74 7.47 6.83 0.40
C PHE A 74 8.80 7.42 -0.07
N LEU A 75 9.92 7.02 0.55
CA LEU A 75 11.26 7.51 0.20
C LEU A 75 11.61 7.24 -1.27
N GLU A 76 11.37 6.02 -1.76
CA GLU A 76 11.59 5.63 -3.17
C GLU A 76 10.77 6.48 -4.15
N SER A 77 9.61 6.99 -3.71
CA SER A 77 8.72 7.80 -4.56
C SER A 77 9.11 9.28 -4.59
N ILE A 78 9.69 9.81 -3.51
CA ILE A 78 10.12 11.23 -3.44
C ILE A 78 11.59 11.44 -3.80
N GLU A 79 12.40 10.40 -3.67
CA GLU A 79 13.82 10.35 -4.03
C GLU A 79 14.09 9.07 -4.84
N PRO A 80 13.66 9.03 -6.11
CA PRO A 80 13.92 7.87 -6.96
C PRO A 80 15.43 7.64 -7.05
N SER A 81 15.89 6.49 -6.60
CA SER A 81 17.28 6.09 -6.78
C SER A 81 17.54 5.99 -8.29
N GLY A 82 18.46 6.84 -8.80
CA GLY A 82 18.87 6.86 -10.20
C GLY A 82 19.55 5.57 -10.66
#